data_AF-A0A7C6X088-F1
#
_entry.id   AF-A0A7C6X088-F1
#
_cell.length_a   1.000
_cell.length_b   1.000
_cell.length_c   1.000
_cell.angle_alpha   90.00
_cell.angle_beta   90.00
_cell.angle_gamma   90.00
#
_symmetry.space_group_name_H-M   'P 1'
#
loop_
_entity.id
_entity.type
_entity.pdbx_description
1 polymer ?
#
loop_
_entity_poly.entity_id
_entity_poly.type
_entity_poly.pdbx_seq_one_letter_code
_entity_poly.pdbx_strand_id
1 'polypeptide(L)'
;MITVYRAVVEILTAIRYQRGFDLYISEDGVSFNSVFLDGLNNQHNYGGRILFVDSKNDLYIGTANPFEGCEVWRTDDIPQNALKACKENHYKELWEYRELISENFKLINENMPVILELLSKNTYLKSL
;
A
#
# COMPACT_ATOMS: atom_id res chain seq x y z
N MET A 1 -13.41 15.96 9.51
CA MET A 1 -12.79 14.62 9.70
C MET A 1 -12.86 13.75 8.44
N ILE A 2 -13.95 13.72 7.65
CA ILE A 2 -14.01 12.95 6.39
C ILE A 2 -13.17 13.55 5.24
N THR A 3 -13.06 14.88 5.14
CA THR A 3 -12.38 15.55 4.01
C THR A 3 -10.87 15.29 3.96
N VAL A 4 -10.21 15.28 5.13
CA VAL A 4 -8.77 15.01 5.23
C VAL A 4 -8.48 13.55 4.84
N TYR A 5 -9.28 12.61 5.34
CA TYR A 5 -9.15 11.20 4.98
C TYR A 5 -9.31 10.97 3.47
N ARG A 6 -10.31 11.60 2.85
CA ARG A 6 -10.52 11.52 1.40
C ARG A 6 -9.33 12.08 0.60
N ALA A 7 -8.82 13.25 0.99
CA ALA A 7 -7.66 13.86 0.34
C ALA A 7 -6.41 12.97 0.45
N VAL A 8 -6.18 12.35 1.62
CA VAL A 8 -5.06 11.39 1.80
C VAL A 8 -5.24 10.18 0.88
N VAL A 9 -6.43 9.58 0.82
CA VAL A 9 -6.69 8.42 -0.06
C VAL A 9 -6.53 8.79 -1.53
N GLU A 10 -6.95 9.99 -1.95
CA GLU A 10 -6.79 10.49 -3.32
C GLU A 10 -5.31 10.67 -3.68
N ILE A 11 -4.50 11.24 -2.78
CA ILE A 11 -3.04 11.39 -2.99
C ILE A 11 -2.38 10.03 -3.09
N LEU A 12 -2.65 9.11 -2.15
CA LEU A 12 -2.10 7.76 -2.15
C LEU A 12 -2.48 7.01 -3.44
N THR A 13 -3.72 7.21 -3.92
CA THR A 13 -4.17 6.62 -5.20
C THR A 13 -3.41 7.23 -6.39
N ALA A 14 -3.23 8.56 -6.41
CA ALA A 14 -2.54 9.27 -7.50
C ALA A 14 -1.07 8.85 -7.65
N ILE A 15 -0.38 8.58 -6.53
CA ILE A 15 1.01 8.10 -6.53
C ILE A 15 1.12 6.57 -6.68
N ARG A 16 -0.01 5.87 -6.89
CA ARG A 16 -0.08 4.40 -6.95
C ARG A 16 0.56 3.73 -5.73
N TYR A 17 0.33 4.32 -4.55
CA TYR A 17 0.76 3.72 -3.29
C TYR A 17 0.16 2.32 -3.19
N GLN A 18 1.01 1.32 -2.96
CA GLN A 18 0.55 -0.05 -2.79
C GLN A 18 -0.37 -0.13 -1.58
N ARG A 19 -1.51 -0.77 -1.77
CA ARG A 19 -2.56 -0.95 -0.77
C ARG A 19 -2.83 -2.44 -0.64
N GLY A 20 -3.39 -2.81 0.50
CA GLY A 20 -3.53 -4.20 0.91
C GLY A 20 -2.57 -4.50 2.06
N PHE A 21 -2.50 -5.77 2.46
CA PHE A 21 -1.59 -6.20 3.50
C PHE A 21 -0.23 -6.60 2.94
N ASP A 22 0.77 -6.50 3.80
CA ASP A 22 2.13 -6.94 3.52
C ASP A 22 2.39 -8.30 4.16
N LEU A 23 3.17 -9.14 3.49
CA LEU A 23 3.68 -10.38 4.07
C LEU A 23 5.20 -10.34 4.12
N TYR A 24 5.75 -10.61 5.30
CA TYR A 24 7.19 -10.71 5.53
C TYR A 24 7.54 -12.11 6.04
N ILE A 25 8.76 -12.54 5.72
CA ILE A 25 9.36 -13.79 6.19
C ILE A 25 10.66 -13.51 6.94
N SER A 26 10.94 -14.29 7.97
CA SER A 26 12.16 -14.21 8.75
C SER A 26 12.63 -15.62 9.13
N GLU A 27 13.94 -15.86 9.02
CA GLU A 27 14.57 -17.11 9.45
C GLU A 27 15.04 -17.06 10.91
N ASP A 28 15.31 -15.85 11.43
CA ASP A 28 15.91 -15.60 12.74
C ASP A 28 14.98 -14.86 13.73
N GLY A 29 13.81 -14.40 13.26
CA GLY A 29 12.87 -13.57 14.02
C GLY A 29 13.33 -12.12 14.23
N VAL A 30 14.44 -11.70 13.63
CA VAL A 30 15.05 -10.36 13.78
C VAL A 30 15.13 -9.64 12.43
N SER A 31 15.57 -10.36 11.40
CA SER A 31 15.75 -9.90 10.04
C SER A 31 14.55 -10.33 9.19
N PHE A 32 13.88 -9.38 8.54
CA PHE A 32 12.66 -9.64 7.77
C PHE A 32 12.85 -9.26 6.30
N ASN A 33 12.46 -10.17 5.40
CA ASN A 33 12.37 -9.93 3.97
C ASN A 33 10.90 -9.88 3.55
N SER A 34 10.55 -8.96 2.67
CA SER A 34 9.20 -8.92 2.08
C SER A 34 9.01 -10.09 1.10
N VAL A 35 7.83 -10.71 1.17
CA VAL A 35 7.34 -11.68 0.18
C VAL A 35 6.50 -10.95 -0.88
N PHE A 36 5.58 -10.10 -0.41
CA PHE A 36 4.82 -9.15 -1.24
C PHE A 36 4.30 -8.00 -0.35
N LEU A 37 3.90 -6.89 -0.99
CA LEU A 37 3.50 -5.63 -0.33
C LEU A 37 2.19 -5.05 -0.90
N ASP A 38 1.41 -5.86 -1.63
CA ASP A 38 0.28 -5.39 -2.43
C ASP A 38 -1.01 -6.20 -2.19
N GLY A 39 -1.11 -6.86 -1.03
CA GLY A 39 -2.29 -7.62 -0.66
C GLY A 39 -2.64 -8.74 -1.64
N LEU A 40 -1.64 -9.44 -2.19
CA LEU A 40 -1.81 -10.46 -3.22
C LEU A 40 -2.43 -9.89 -4.50
N ASN A 41 -1.92 -8.72 -4.92
CA ASN A 41 -2.41 -7.98 -6.09
C ASN A 41 -3.90 -7.56 -5.99
N ASN A 42 -4.45 -7.48 -4.77
CA ASN A 42 -5.77 -6.91 -4.49
C ASN A 42 -5.67 -5.89 -3.35
N GLN A 43 -5.81 -4.61 -3.71
CA GLN A 43 -5.74 -3.49 -2.77
C GLN A 43 -6.80 -3.47 -1.67
N HIS A 44 -7.89 -4.20 -1.84
CA HIS A 44 -8.96 -4.31 -0.85
C HIS A 44 -8.73 -5.41 0.18
N ASN A 45 -7.69 -6.24 0.01
CA ASN A 45 -7.24 -7.17 1.03
C ASN A 45 -6.50 -6.43 2.15
N TYR A 46 -7.24 -5.83 3.08
CA TYR A 46 -6.68 -5.06 4.21
C TYR A 46 -5.84 -5.88 5.18
N GLY A 47 -5.95 -7.20 5.14
CA GLY A 47 -5.26 -8.07 6.07
C GLY A 47 -5.10 -9.49 5.56
N GLY A 48 -3.95 -10.08 5.79
CA GLY A 48 -3.81 -11.52 5.89
C GLY A 48 -4.43 -11.98 7.21
N ARG A 49 -5.21 -13.05 7.17
CA ARG A 49 -5.82 -13.71 8.33
C ARG A 49 -5.55 -15.19 8.24
N ILE A 50 -5.15 -15.77 9.38
CA ILE A 50 -4.89 -17.20 9.54
C ILE A 50 -3.79 -17.68 8.58
N LEU A 51 -2.59 -17.87 9.12
CA LEU A 51 -1.55 -18.64 8.47
C LEU A 51 -1.70 -20.09 8.94
N PHE A 52 -2.01 -21.00 8.02
CA PHE A 52 -2.25 -22.40 8.34
C PHE A 52 -1.35 -23.29 7.50
N VAL A 53 -0.63 -24.20 8.16
CA VAL A 53 0.18 -25.21 7.48
C VAL A 53 -0.54 -26.55 7.59
N ASP A 54 -0.80 -27.19 6.44
CA ASP A 54 -1.45 -28.50 6.42
C ASP A 54 -0.48 -29.66 6.66
N SER A 55 -0.99 -30.89 6.67
CA SER A 55 -0.17 -32.09 6.88
C SER A 55 0.82 -32.39 5.74
N LYS A 56 0.68 -31.74 4.58
CA LYS A 56 1.59 -31.84 3.44
C LYS A 56 2.60 -30.69 3.40
N ASN A 57 2.58 -29.84 4.42
CA ASN A 57 3.44 -28.67 4.57
C ASN A 57 3.13 -27.54 3.57
N ASP A 58 1.91 -27.51 3.03
CA ASP A 58 1.41 -26.38 2.24
C ASP A 58 0.96 -25.26 3.18
N LEU A 59 1.37 -24.02 2.93
CA LEU A 59 0.93 -22.85 3.68
C LEU A 59 -0.28 -22.22 3.01
N TYR A 60 -1.31 -21.95 3.80
CA TYR A 60 -2.53 -21.27 3.41
C TYR A 60 -2.66 -19.93 4.13
N ILE A 61 -3.19 -18.94 3.43
CA ILE A 61 -3.52 -17.62 3.96
C ILE A 61 -4.93 -17.22 3.53
N GLY A 62 -5.76 -16.82 4.50
CA GLY A 62 -7.04 -16.17 4.23
C GLY A 62 -6.89 -14.66 4.14
N THR A 63 -7.75 -13.97 3.39
CA THR A 63 -7.74 -12.50 3.32
C THR A 63 -8.93 -11.89 4.06
N ALA A 64 -8.71 -10.68 4.60
CA ALA A 64 -9.76 -9.82 5.13
C ALA A 64 -10.04 -8.70 4.12
N ASN A 65 -11.11 -8.87 3.35
CA ASN A 65 -11.59 -7.88 2.40
C ASN A 65 -13.09 -7.62 2.64
N PRO A 66 -13.45 -6.43 3.15
CA PRO A 66 -14.82 -6.09 3.53
C PRO A 66 -15.70 -5.73 2.32
N PHE A 67 -15.14 -5.58 1.13
CA PHE A 67 -15.87 -5.17 -0.07
C PHE A 67 -16.23 -6.36 -0.96
N GLU A 68 -15.30 -7.29 -1.13
CA GLU A 68 -15.41 -8.40 -2.09
C GLU A 68 -15.54 -9.76 -1.40
N GLY A 69 -15.25 -9.83 -0.09
CA GLY A 69 -15.24 -11.06 0.69
C GLY A 69 -13.85 -11.71 0.77
N CYS A 70 -13.74 -12.78 1.56
CA CYS A 70 -12.47 -13.46 1.84
C CYS A 70 -12.00 -14.31 0.66
N GLU A 71 -10.72 -14.23 0.34
CA GLU A 71 -9.99 -15.13 -0.55
C GLU A 71 -9.16 -16.11 0.28
N VAL A 72 -8.93 -17.32 -0.23
CA VAL A 72 -8.02 -18.30 0.38
C VAL A 72 -6.94 -18.66 -0.64
N TRP A 73 -5.70 -18.41 -0.26
CA TRP A 73 -4.53 -18.64 -1.08
C TRP A 73 -3.70 -19.77 -0.49
N ARG A 74 -3.10 -20.58 -1.37
CA ARG A 74 -2.12 -21.61 -1.03
C ARG A 74 -0.79 -21.21 -1.63
N THR A 75 0.30 -21.46 -0.91
CA THR A 75 1.64 -21.37 -1.50
C THR A 75 1.80 -22.46 -2.54
N ASP A 76 1.99 -22.09 -3.80
CA ASP A 76 2.71 -22.98 -4.72
C ASP A 76 4.23 -22.79 -4.46
N ASP A 77 5.09 -23.72 -4.93
CA ASP A 77 6.55 -23.65 -4.74
C ASP A 77 7.05 -22.21 -4.82
N ILE A 78 7.55 -21.68 -3.70
CA ILE A 78 7.94 -20.26 -3.60
C ILE A 78 8.98 -20.01 -4.69
N PRO A 79 8.68 -19.21 -5.74
CA PRO A 79 9.67 -18.91 -6.75
C PRO A 79 10.82 -18.21 -6.02
N GLN A 80 12.06 -18.65 -6.21
CA GLN A 80 13.24 -18.01 -5.61
C GLN A 80 13.29 -16.49 -5.89
N ASN A 81 12.62 -16.07 -6.96
CA ASN A 81 12.41 -14.72 -7.45
C ASN A 81 11.26 -13.93 -6.80
N ALA A 82 10.42 -14.57 -5.98
CA ALA A 82 9.42 -13.91 -5.12
C ALA A 82 10.06 -13.33 -3.84
N LEU A 83 11.22 -13.85 -3.43
CA LEU A 83 12.08 -13.27 -2.39
C LEU A 83 12.87 -12.06 -2.93
N LYS A 84 12.24 -11.18 -3.70
CA LYS A 84 12.85 -9.89 -4.01
C LYS A 84 12.79 -9.06 -2.74
N ALA A 85 13.88 -9.08 -1.98
CA ALA A 85 14.12 -8.12 -0.92
C ALA A 85 13.74 -6.72 -1.43
N CYS A 86 13.06 -5.94 -0.58
CA CYS A 86 12.95 -4.50 -0.81
C CYS A 86 14.34 -3.99 -1.19
N LYS A 87 14.51 -3.56 -2.45
CA LYS A 87 15.78 -2.98 -2.89
C LYS A 87 16.14 -1.89 -1.87
N GLU A 88 17.43 -1.70 -1.57
CA GLU A 88 17.88 -0.67 -0.59
C GLU A 88 17.27 0.72 -0.84
N ASN A 89 16.80 0.98 -2.07
CA ASN A 89 16.16 2.22 -2.50
C ASN A 89 14.62 2.16 -2.61
N HIS A 90 13.94 1.14 -2.07
CA HIS A 90 12.48 0.98 -2.23
C HIS A 90 11.70 2.21 -1.72
N TYR A 91 12.20 2.86 -0.65
CA TYR A 91 11.61 4.09 -0.10
C TYR A 91 12.34 5.37 -0.53
N LYS A 92 13.31 5.31 -1.46
CA LYS A 92 14.07 6.49 -1.91
C LYS A 92 13.16 7.57 -2.46
N GLU A 93 12.17 7.16 -3.25
CA GLU A 93 11.16 8.06 -3.82
C GLU A 93 10.35 8.78 -2.73
N LEU A 94 9.98 8.08 -1.64
CA LEU A 94 9.27 8.72 -0.51
C LEU A 94 10.14 9.76 0.19
N TRP A 95 11.44 9.51 0.33
CA TRP A 95 12.38 10.49 0.87
C TRP A 95 12.55 11.69 -0.07
N GLU A 96 12.64 11.47 -1.38
CA GLU A 96 12.68 12.55 -2.38
C GLU A 96 11.40 13.39 -2.34
N TYR A 97 10.22 12.77 -2.26
CA TYR A 97 8.95 13.49 -2.10
C TYR A 97 8.89 14.28 -0.79
N ARG A 98 9.40 13.73 0.32
CA ARG A 98 9.49 14.44 1.60
C ARG A 98 10.33 15.70 1.47
N GLU A 99 11.53 15.61 0.89
CA GLU A 99 12.41 16.77 0.70
C GLU A 99 11.76 17.81 -0.23
N LEU A 100 11.19 17.38 -1.35
CA LEU A 100 10.51 18.27 -2.29
C LEU A 100 9.34 19.02 -1.61
N ILE A 101 8.52 18.31 -0.82
CA ILE A 101 7.43 18.93 -0.07
C ILE A 101 7.97 19.92 0.97
N SER A 102 9.07 19.58 1.65
CA SER A 102 9.70 20.41 2.67
C SER A 102 10.26 21.71 2.07
N GLU A 103 10.98 21.62 0.95
CA GLU A 103 11.53 22.78 0.23
C GLU A 103 10.42 23.73 -0.28
N ASN A 104 9.32 23.15 -0.74
CA ASN A 104 8.20 23.91 -1.30
C ASN A 104 7.12 24.24 -0.26
N PHE A 105 7.29 23.86 1.01
CA PHE A 105 6.24 23.93 2.03
C PHE A 105 5.68 25.34 2.18
N LYS A 106 6.57 26.35 2.19
CA LYS A 106 6.16 27.76 2.31
C LYS A 106 5.31 28.21 1.11
N LEU A 107 5.76 27.90 -0.11
CA LEU A 107 5.05 28.23 -1.35
C LEU A 107 3.69 27.53 -1.40
N ILE A 108 3.66 26.24 -1.07
CA ILE A 108 2.41 25.45 -0.99
C ILE A 108 1.46 26.10 0.01
N ASN A 109 1.94 26.42 1.20
CA ASN A 109 1.14 27.02 2.27
C ASN A 109 0.57 28.40 1.88
N GLU A 110 1.38 29.25 1.26
CA GLU A 110 0.94 30.57 0.75
C GLU A 110 -0.12 30.45 -0.36
N ASN A 111 -0.06 29.39 -1.17
CA ASN A 111 -0.99 29.15 -2.28
C ASN A 111 -2.13 28.18 -1.92
N MET A 112 -2.22 27.71 -0.67
CA MET A 112 -3.24 26.75 -0.26
C MET A 112 -4.68 27.17 -0.58
N PRO A 113 -5.09 28.43 -0.44
CA PRO A 113 -6.44 28.85 -0.81
C PRO A 113 -6.78 28.56 -2.29
N VAL A 114 -5.84 28.82 -3.19
CA VAL A 114 -6.00 28.58 -4.65
C VAL A 114 -5.97 27.09 -4.97
N ILE A 115 -5.07 26.35 -4.32
CA ILE A 115 -4.99 24.89 -4.45
C ILE A 115 -6.32 24.24 -4.03
N LEU A 116 -6.91 24.67 -2.91
CA LEU A 116 -8.21 24.18 -2.45
C LEU A 116 -9.33 24.49 -3.43
N GLU A 117 -9.33 25.68 -4.02
CA GLU A 117 -10.30 26.06 -5.06
C GLU A 117 -10.19 25.15 -6.29
N LEU A 118 -8.97 24.89 -6.77
CA LEU A 118 -8.70 24.01 -7.92
C LEU A 118 -9.12 22.56 -7.66
N LEU A 119 -8.81 22.02 -6.47
CA LEU A 119 -9.20 20.67 -6.07
C LEU A 119 -10.73 20.56 -5.98
N SER A 120 -11.40 21.57 -5.45
CA SER A 120 -12.86 21.60 -5.37
C SER A 120 -13.51 21.57 -6.76
N LYS A 121 -12.99 22.34 -7.73
CA LYS A 121 -13.48 22.36 -9.12
C LYS A 121 -13.24 21.03 -9.84
N ASN A 122 -12.12 20.36 -9.58
CA ASN A 122 -11.84 19.04 -10.15
C ASN A 122 -12.76 17.94 -9.59
N THR A 123 -13.33 18.14 -8.40
CA THR A 123 -14.28 17.19 -7.81
C THR A 123 -15.61 17.17 -8.59
N TYR A 124 -16.01 18.29 -9.19
CA TYR A 124 -17.22 18.39 -10.04
C TYR A 124 -17.04 17.81 -11.45
N LEU A 125 -15.80 17.69 -11.94
CA LEU A 125 -15.52 17.12 -13.26
C LEU A 125 -15.45 15.59 -13.26
N LYS A 126 -15.29 14.94 -12.10
CA LYS A 126 -15.32 13.48 -11.95
C LYS A 126 -16.73 12.91 -11.67
N SER A 127 -17.74 13.76 -11.55
CA SER A 127 -19.14 13.38 -11.32
C SER A 127 -20.02 13.44 -12.59
N LEU A 128 -19.40 13.48 -13.77
CA LEU A 128 -20.00 13.28 -15.10
C LEU A 128 -19.36 12.05 -15.75
#